data_AF-A0AB38QYQ6-F1
#
_entry.id   AF-A0AB38QYQ6-F1
#
_cell.length_a   1.000
_cell.length_b   1.000
_cell.length_c   1.000
_cell.angle_alpha   90.00
_cell.angle_beta   90.00
_cell.angle_gamma   90.00
#
_symmetry.space_group_name_H-M   'P 1'
#
loop_
_entity.id
_entity.type
_entity.pdbx_description
1 polymer ?
#
loop_
_entity_poly.entity_id
_entity_poly.type
_entity_poly.pdbx_seq_one_letter_code
_entity_poly.pdbx_strand_id
1 'polypeptide(L)'
;MIKLFFETLSMIVIGFVTGSFAGGLVFGQGMSGALIGGVMAVLLLVLMTVLFHFKKWNKAKTKMKYASIGILPGALIGGSQLLGFGARGAIIFGISNAIIFSTLIDKMIESHVKKERYVLYNGHYFIIFLLGSIGTFVAINVIGIIDNLVDFGNLVTKLPFYLTSLIVVVAVLAIYVIEVLMKKRKLETWSQTVKASRNMLFALSGIVAVLLIATLLARLEMIPLNSLIRGVAGLVLPYGVGLFLPLSFGYLLAANKNRPVMGSVFSLIGGGLVLLVGISVAPMLLLPGSGLMWAGLIIGMFMVMLSIFSMVKPETHLFTGCSIIICSILSFIGAAGGLVVGGLLGLIGGTFIAAWDGVLSKTNFHDHDIPKGSKDIPSVNSNTIIG
;
A
#
# COMPACT_ATOMS: atom_id res chain seq x y z
N MET A 1 -20.90 13.93 -12.23
CA MET A 1 -20.78 12.88 -13.27
C MET A 1 -19.40 12.23 -13.28
N ILE A 2 -18.30 13.00 -13.39
CA ILE A 2 -16.91 12.50 -13.46
C ILE A 2 -16.54 11.53 -12.32
N LYS A 3 -16.88 11.86 -11.06
CA LYS A 3 -16.60 10.98 -9.90
C LYS A 3 -17.25 9.60 -10.03
N LEU A 4 -18.52 9.56 -10.47
CA LEU A 4 -19.24 8.30 -10.65
C LEU A 4 -18.60 7.46 -11.76
N PHE A 5 -18.17 8.10 -12.84
CA PHE A 5 -17.47 7.42 -13.94
C PHE A 5 -16.18 6.75 -13.47
N PHE A 6 -15.30 7.48 -12.76
CA PHE A 6 -14.06 6.91 -12.21
C PHE A 6 -14.32 5.78 -11.22
N GLU A 7 -15.33 5.91 -10.36
CA GLU A 7 -15.72 4.85 -9.43
C GLU A 7 -16.17 3.59 -10.18
N THR A 8 -17.04 3.72 -11.18
CA THR A 8 -17.52 2.59 -11.98
C THR A 8 -16.38 1.95 -12.76
N LEU A 9 -15.52 2.74 -13.39
CA LEU A 9 -14.35 2.25 -14.10
C LEU A 9 -13.42 1.45 -13.18
N SER A 10 -13.15 1.95 -11.96
CA SER A 10 -12.33 1.22 -10.99
C SER A 10 -12.92 -0.13 -10.61
N MET A 11 -14.25 -0.21 -10.43
CA MET A 11 -14.93 -1.46 -10.10
C MET A 11 -14.93 -2.45 -11.27
N ILE A 12 -15.06 -1.97 -12.50
CA ILE A 12 -14.95 -2.79 -13.72
C ILE A 12 -13.54 -3.40 -13.79
N VAL A 13 -12.50 -2.59 -13.62
CA VAL A 13 -11.11 -3.09 -13.67
C VAL A 13 -10.83 -4.08 -12.55
N ILE A 14 -11.24 -3.78 -11.32
CA ILE A 14 -11.09 -4.70 -10.16
C ILE A 14 -11.82 -6.02 -10.44
N GLY A 15 -13.07 -5.96 -10.92
CA GLY A 15 -13.86 -7.12 -11.29
C GLY A 15 -13.21 -7.95 -12.37
N PHE A 16 -12.77 -7.31 -13.45
CA PHE A 16 -12.14 -7.99 -14.56
C PHE A 16 -10.86 -8.70 -14.14
N VAL A 17 -9.96 -8.04 -13.41
CA VAL A 17 -8.69 -8.63 -12.97
C VAL A 17 -8.94 -9.76 -11.96
N THR A 18 -9.81 -9.54 -10.98
CA THR A 18 -10.13 -10.55 -9.96
C THR A 18 -10.82 -11.76 -10.58
N GLY A 19 -11.80 -11.52 -11.45
CA GLY A 19 -12.51 -12.56 -12.19
C GLY A 19 -11.60 -13.31 -13.12
N SER A 20 -10.66 -12.63 -13.79
CA SER A 20 -9.68 -13.29 -14.67
C SER A 20 -8.76 -14.21 -13.90
N PHE A 21 -8.27 -13.76 -12.75
CA PHE A 21 -7.45 -14.59 -11.89
C PHE A 21 -8.23 -15.80 -11.35
N ALA A 22 -9.43 -15.56 -10.81
CA ALA A 22 -10.28 -16.61 -10.27
C ALA A 22 -10.71 -17.62 -11.35
N GLY A 23 -11.10 -17.16 -12.53
CA GLY A 23 -11.49 -18.02 -13.64
C GLY A 23 -10.33 -18.84 -14.19
N GLY A 24 -9.14 -18.26 -14.30
CA GLY A 24 -7.93 -19.00 -14.66
C GLY A 24 -7.61 -20.13 -13.68
N LEU A 25 -7.74 -19.87 -12.37
CA LEU A 25 -7.51 -20.85 -11.32
C LEU A 25 -8.59 -21.93 -11.22
N VAL A 26 -9.87 -21.54 -11.28
CA VAL A 26 -11.00 -22.46 -11.04
C VAL A 26 -11.25 -23.36 -12.24
N PHE A 27 -11.20 -22.82 -13.46
CA PHE A 27 -11.51 -23.60 -14.64
C PHE A 27 -10.31 -24.38 -15.17
N GLY A 28 -9.08 -24.04 -14.77
CA GLY A 28 -7.86 -24.71 -15.25
C GLY A 28 -7.61 -24.56 -16.77
N GLN A 29 -8.42 -23.74 -17.45
CA GLN A 29 -8.39 -23.56 -18.91
C GLN A 29 -7.46 -22.42 -19.37
N GLY A 30 -6.47 -22.05 -18.55
CA GLY A 30 -5.54 -20.97 -18.88
C GLY A 30 -6.25 -19.66 -19.24
N MET A 31 -5.99 -19.16 -20.46
CA MET A 31 -6.51 -17.87 -20.96
C MET A 31 -8.04 -17.86 -21.10
N SER A 32 -8.67 -18.96 -21.53
CA SER A 32 -10.13 -19.04 -21.72
C SER A 32 -10.87 -18.93 -20.40
N GLY A 33 -10.39 -19.65 -19.37
CA GLY A 33 -10.93 -19.56 -18.01
C GLY A 33 -10.81 -18.15 -17.45
N ALA A 34 -9.68 -17.49 -17.69
CA ALA A 34 -9.46 -16.10 -17.28
C ALA A 34 -10.43 -15.14 -17.98
N LEU A 35 -10.61 -15.25 -19.30
CA LEU A 35 -11.52 -14.37 -20.02
C LEU A 35 -12.97 -14.51 -19.53
N ILE A 36 -13.46 -15.75 -19.38
CA ILE A 36 -14.82 -16.04 -18.89
C ILE A 36 -15.02 -15.49 -17.48
N GLY A 37 -14.07 -15.78 -16.57
CA GLY A 37 -14.14 -15.30 -15.20
C GLY A 37 -14.12 -13.78 -15.10
N GLY A 38 -13.28 -13.12 -15.92
CA GLY A 38 -13.19 -11.66 -15.99
C GLY A 38 -14.50 -11.01 -16.43
N VAL A 39 -15.08 -11.50 -17.52
CA VAL A 39 -16.36 -10.98 -18.05
C VAL A 39 -17.50 -11.19 -17.03
N MET A 40 -17.62 -12.37 -16.44
CA MET A 40 -18.66 -12.68 -15.46
C MET A 40 -18.56 -11.79 -14.20
N ALA A 41 -17.33 -11.55 -13.71
CA ALA A 41 -17.11 -10.70 -12.56
C ALA A 41 -17.44 -9.23 -12.84
N VAL A 42 -17.12 -8.73 -14.05
CA VAL A 42 -17.51 -7.38 -14.49
C VAL A 42 -19.03 -7.26 -14.52
N LEU A 43 -19.72 -8.19 -15.16
CA LEU A 43 -21.19 -8.18 -15.25
C LEU A 43 -21.83 -8.16 -13.86
N LEU A 44 -21.33 -9.00 -12.94
CA LEU A 44 -21.83 -9.06 -11.56
C LEU A 44 -21.60 -7.75 -10.80
N LEU A 45 -20.40 -7.17 -10.87
CA LEU A 45 -20.10 -5.91 -10.17
C LEU A 45 -20.84 -4.72 -10.75
N VAL A 46 -21.01 -4.65 -12.07
CA VAL A 46 -21.81 -3.61 -12.73
C VAL A 46 -23.27 -3.74 -12.31
N LEU A 47 -23.86 -4.94 -12.39
CA LEU A 47 -25.24 -5.19 -11.97
C LEU A 47 -25.46 -4.79 -10.50
N MET A 48 -24.56 -5.19 -9.61
CA MET A 48 -24.63 -4.82 -8.19
C MET A 48 -24.50 -3.30 -7.98
N THR A 49 -23.60 -2.64 -8.70
CA THR A 49 -23.41 -1.19 -8.61
C THR A 49 -24.68 -0.44 -9.04
N VAL A 50 -25.33 -0.90 -10.11
CA VAL A 50 -26.60 -0.36 -10.61
C VAL A 50 -27.72 -0.59 -9.60
N LEU A 51 -27.88 -1.81 -9.09
CA LEU A 51 -28.91 -2.14 -8.09
C LEU A 51 -28.78 -1.29 -6.81
N PHE A 52 -27.55 -1.09 -6.31
CA PHE A 52 -27.32 -0.26 -5.13
C PHE A 52 -27.56 1.23 -5.38
N HIS A 53 -27.34 1.70 -6.60
CA HIS A 53 -27.64 3.08 -6.97
C HIS A 53 -29.15 3.36 -6.86
N PHE A 54 -29.99 2.47 -7.41
CA PHE A 54 -31.44 2.62 -7.35
C PHE A 54 -32.00 2.55 -5.93
N LYS A 55 -31.43 1.70 -5.06
CA LYS A 55 -31.95 1.48 -3.70
C LYS A 55 -31.45 2.47 -2.64
N LYS A 56 -30.63 3.47 -3.02
CA LYS A 56 -29.99 4.47 -2.12
C LYS A 56 -29.19 3.84 -0.96
N TRP A 57 -28.62 2.65 -1.16
CA TRP A 57 -27.90 1.91 -0.12
C TRP A 57 -26.41 2.31 -0.03
N ASN A 58 -26.14 3.58 0.29
CA ASN A 58 -24.78 4.13 0.28
C ASN A 58 -23.80 3.34 1.19
N LYS A 59 -24.23 2.91 2.37
CA LYS A 59 -23.38 2.10 3.28
C LYS A 59 -23.05 0.72 2.71
N ALA A 60 -24.03 0.04 2.11
CA ALA A 60 -23.80 -1.26 1.48
C ALA A 60 -22.87 -1.15 0.28
N LYS A 61 -23.03 -0.08 -0.53
CA LYS A 61 -22.14 0.22 -1.66
C LYS A 61 -20.69 0.33 -1.21
N THR A 62 -20.40 1.10 -0.17
CA THR A 62 -19.03 1.27 0.35
C THR A 62 -18.44 -0.05 0.84
N LYS A 63 -19.20 -0.83 1.64
CA LYS A 63 -18.76 -2.14 2.11
C LYS A 63 -18.48 -3.12 0.99
N MET A 64 -19.30 -3.13 -0.05
CA MET A 64 -19.10 -4.01 -1.21
C MET A 64 -17.84 -3.62 -2.00
N LYS A 65 -17.55 -2.32 -2.13
CA LYS A 65 -16.29 -1.85 -2.74
C LYS A 65 -15.08 -2.40 -1.97
N TYR A 66 -15.05 -2.24 -0.66
CA TYR A 66 -13.98 -2.82 0.17
C TYR A 66 -13.94 -4.35 0.10
N ALA A 67 -15.09 -5.02 0.07
CA ALA A 67 -15.14 -6.47 -0.13
C ALA A 67 -14.42 -6.87 -1.42
N SER A 68 -14.74 -6.22 -2.55
CA SER A 68 -14.14 -6.53 -3.86
C SER A 68 -12.62 -6.35 -3.89
N ILE A 69 -12.11 -5.36 -3.16
CA ILE A 69 -10.67 -5.10 -3.01
C ILE A 69 -9.94 -6.25 -2.32
N GLY A 70 -10.56 -6.86 -1.30
CA GLY A 70 -9.97 -7.93 -0.52
C GLY A 70 -9.94 -9.29 -1.23
N ILE A 71 -10.77 -9.51 -2.26
CA ILE A 71 -10.93 -10.84 -2.88
C ILE A 71 -9.60 -11.33 -3.46
N LEU A 72 -8.96 -10.54 -4.33
CA LEU A 72 -7.75 -10.99 -5.04
C LEU A 72 -6.55 -11.22 -4.11
N PRO A 73 -6.20 -10.31 -3.18
CA PRO A 73 -5.14 -10.59 -2.20
C PRO A 73 -5.42 -11.85 -1.38
N GLY A 74 -6.67 -12.05 -0.94
CA GLY A 74 -7.04 -13.27 -0.21
C GLY A 74 -6.88 -14.53 -1.07
N ALA A 75 -7.32 -14.46 -2.33
CA ALA A 75 -7.19 -15.55 -3.28
C ALA A 75 -5.73 -15.90 -3.60
N LEU A 76 -4.85 -14.90 -3.70
CA LEU A 76 -3.41 -15.10 -3.89
C LEU A 76 -2.79 -15.85 -2.71
N ILE A 77 -3.16 -15.49 -1.48
CA ILE A 77 -2.64 -16.14 -0.26
C ILE A 77 -3.12 -17.60 -0.22
N GLY A 78 -4.43 -17.82 -0.28
CA GLY A 78 -5.01 -19.16 -0.19
C GLY A 78 -4.68 -20.07 -1.39
N GLY A 79 -4.48 -19.48 -2.58
CA GLY A 79 -4.11 -20.20 -3.79
C GLY A 79 -2.61 -20.47 -3.93
N SER A 80 -1.79 -19.92 -3.04
CA SER A 80 -0.34 -20.10 -3.11
C SER A 80 0.04 -21.57 -2.90
N GLN A 81 1.04 -22.02 -3.66
CA GLN A 81 1.66 -23.34 -3.46
C GLN A 81 2.23 -23.50 -2.05
N LEU A 82 2.57 -22.37 -1.41
CA LEU A 82 3.16 -22.31 -0.09
C LEU A 82 2.21 -22.82 1.00
N LEU A 83 0.91 -22.57 0.87
CA LEU A 83 -0.11 -23.13 1.77
C LEU A 83 -0.68 -24.48 1.31
N GLY A 84 -0.49 -24.84 0.04
CA GLY A 84 -0.90 -26.14 -0.51
C GLY A 84 -2.42 -26.36 -0.63
N PHE A 85 -3.25 -25.34 -0.40
CA PHE A 85 -4.71 -25.48 -0.47
C PHE A 85 -5.29 -25.38 -1.89
N GLY A 86 -4.49 -24.92 -2.86
CA GLY A 86 -4.89 -24.77 -4.26
C GLY A 86 -6.14 -23.91 -4.46
N ALA A 87 -7.00 -24.29 -5.41
CA ALA A 87 -8.21 -23.52 -5.74
C ALA A 87 -9.19 -23.36 -4.56
N ARG A 88 -9.30 -24.37 -3.68
CA ARG A 88 -10.18 -24.30 -2.50
C ARG A 88 -9.70 -23.23 -1.52
N GLY A 89 -8.38 -23.17 -1.28
CA GLY A 89 -7.78 -22.12 -0.47
C GLY A 89 -8.02 -20.74 -1.05
N ALA A 90 -7.82 -20.57 -2.37
CA ALA A 90 -8.08 -19.29 -3.03
C ALA A 90 -9.51 -18.77 -2.79
N ILE A 91 -10.51 -19.65 -2.86
CA ILE A 91 -11.91 -19.28 -2.60
C ILE A 91 -12.13 -18.91 -1.13
N ILE A 92 -11.71 -19.77 -0.19
CA ILE A 92 -11.93 -19.56 1.25
C ILE A 92 -11.26 -18.28 1.73
N PHE A 93 -9.99 -18.08 1.35
CA PHE A 93 -9.23 -16.89 1.75
C PHE A 93 -9.69 -15.64 1.00
N GLY A 94 -10.12 -15.75 -0.26
CA GLY A 94 -10.73 -14.64 -0.99
C GLY A 94 -12.00 -14.12 -0.31
N ILE A 95 -12.91 -15.02 0.09
CA ILE A 95 -14.13 -14.68 0.84
C ILE A 95 -13.78 -14.11 2.22
N SER A 96 -12.90 -14.78 2.96
CA SER A 96 -12.49 -14.34 4.30
C SER A 96 -11.88 -12.94 4.25
N ASN A 97 -11.01 -12.66 3.27
CA ASN A 97 -10.40 -11.35 3.13
C ASN A 97 -11.40 -10.28 2.67
N ALA A 98 -12.38 -10.63 1.83
CA ALA A 98 -13.48 -9.72 1.48
C ALA A 98 -14.30 -9.31 2.73
N ILE A 99 -14.55 -10.24 3.65
CA ILE A 99 -15.21 -9.95 4.93
C ILE A 99 -14.33 -9.03 5.79
N ILE A 100 -13.03 -9.32 5.92
CA ILE A 100 -12.09 -8.48 6.69
C ILE A 100 -12.06 -7.05 6.13
N PHE A 101 -11.94 -6.89 4.81
CA PHE A 101 -11.88 -5.57 4.19
C PHE A 101 -13.19 -4.80 4.35
N SER A 102 -14.34 -5.45 4.16
CA SER A 102 -15.65 -4.80 4.27
C SER A 102 -16.06 -4.43 5.70
N THR A 103 -15.44 -5.04 6.71
CA THR A 103 -15.82 -4.81 8.12
C THR A 103 -14.75 -4.05 8.90
N LEU A 104 -13.50 -4.50 8.86
CA LEU A 104 -12.41 -3.96 9.65
C LEU A 104 -11.73 -2.80 8.93
N ILE A 105 -11.37 -2.98 7.66
CA ILE A 105 -10.65 -1.94 6.89
C ILE A 105 -11.54 -0.74 6.61
N ASP A 106 -12.80 -0.95 6.23
CA ASP A 106 -13.80 0.13 6.06
C ASP A 106 -13.92 0.99 7.34
N LYS A 107 -14.17 0.37 8.49
CA LYS A 107 -14.28 1.08 9.79
C LYS A 107 -13.00 1.79 10.18
N MET A 108 -11.85 1.17 9.94
CA MET A 108 -10.56 1.77 10.22
C MET A 108 -10.35 3.01 9.35
N ILE A 109 -10.53 2.92 8.04
CA ILE A 109 -10.38 4.07 7.14
C ILE A 109 -11.38 5.16 7.51
N GLU A 110 -12.64 4.83 7.77
CA GLU A 110 -13.64 5.82 8.21
C GLU A 110 -13.21 6.54 9.50
N SER A 111 -12.72 5.79 10.49
CA SER A 111 -12.21 6.36 11.75
C SER A 111 -11.01 7.27 11.53
N HIS A 112 -10.12 6.92 10.59
CA HIS A 112 -8.92 7.69 10.30
C HIS A 112 -9.20 8.92 9.43
N VAL A 113 -10.14 8.85 8.50
CA VAL A 113 -10.64 9.99 7.73
C VAL A 113 -11.30 11.01 8.66
N LYS A 114 -12.15 10.58 9.61
CA LYS A 114 -12.76 11.47 10.62
C LYS A 114 -11.74 12.20 11.49
N LYS A 115 -10.55 11.64 11.66
CA LYS A 115 -9.45 12.20 12.45
C LYS A 115 -8.44 12.97 11.59
N GLU A 116 -8.72 13.17 10.31
CA GLU A 116 -7.80 13.75 9.32
C GLU A 116 -6.45 13.03 9.18
N ARG A 117 -6.36 11.77 9.64
CA ARG A 117 -5.15 10.94 9.57
C ARG A 117 -5.05 10.15 8.28
N TYR A 118 -6.06 10.24 7.42
CA TYR A 118 -6.15 9.52 6.16
C TYR A 118 -6.90 10.36 5.14
N VAL A 119 -6.39 10.48 3.92
CA VAL A 119 -7.03 11.22 2.83
C VAL A 119 -7.69 10.25 1.86
N LEU A 120 -8.99 10.46 1.61
CA LEU A 120 -9.74 9.69 0.61
C LEU A 120 -9.67 10.39 -0.74
N TYR A 121 -9.12 9.72 -1.75
CA TYR A 121 -8.96 10.25 -3.11
C TYR A 121 -9.74 9.40 -4.13
N ASN A 122 -9.98 9.93 -5.34
CA ASN A 122 -10.87 9.29 -6.32
C ASN A 122 -10.39 7.89 -6.79
N GLY A 123 -9.08 7.65 -6.81
CA GLY A 123 -8.47 6.35 -7.14
C GLY A 123 -8.25 5.42 -5.93
N HIS A 124 -8.77 5.75 -4.75
CA HIS A 124 -8.45 5.08 -3.49
C HIS A 124 -8.69 3.56 -3.52
N TYR A 125 -9.87 3.14 -3.98
CA TYR A 125 -10.23 1.73 -4.04
C TYR A 125 -9.30 0.94 -4.98
N PHE A 126 -8.97 1.54 -6.13
CA PHE A 126 -8.08 0.94 -7.11
C PHE A 126 -6.64 0.81 -6.57
N ILE A 127 -6.11 1.85 -5.93
CA ILE A 127 -4.77 1.80 -5.35
C ILE A 127 -4.70 0.77 -4.22
N ILE A 128 -5.71 0.68 -3.35
CA ILE A 128 -5.71 -0.34 -2.30
C ILE A 128 -5.71 -1.74 -2.90
N PHE A 129 -6.53 -1.98 -3.93
CA PHE A 129 -6.57 -3.25 -4.64
C PHE A 129 -5.23 -3.59 -5.27
N LEU A 130 -4.64 -2.66 -6.02
CA LEU A 130 -3.42 -2.87 -6.78
C LEU A 130 -2.22 -3.07 -5.86
N LEU A 131 -1.98 -2.16 -4.92
CA LEU A 131 -0.88 -2.28 -3.96
C LEU A 131 -1.08 -3.47 -3.02
N GLY A 132 -2.32 -3.75 -2.61
CA GLY A 132 -2.59 -4.92 -1.77
C GLY A 132 -2.31 -6.24 -2.49
N SER A 133 -2.69 -6.34 -3.76
CA SER A 133 -2.45 -7.54 -4.58
C SER A 133 -0.97 -7.71 -4.91
N ILE A 134 -0.28 -6.64 -5.33
CA ILE A 134 1.16 -6.66 -5.62
C ILE A 134 1.95 -6.97 -4.34
N GLY A 135 1.66 -6.29 -3.24
CA GLY A 135 2.33 -6.51 -1.96
C GLY A 135 2.18 -7.94 -1.47
N THR A 136 0.98 -8.50 -1.60
CA THR A 136 0.71 -9.91 -1.29
C THR A 136 1.51 -10.85 -2.19
N PHE A 137 1.48 -10.62 -3.51
CA PHE A 137 2.22 -11.44 -4.47
C PHE A 137 3.73 -11.42 -4.22
N VAL A 138 4.31 -10.23 -4.01
CA VAL A 138 5.73 -10.07 -3.70
C VAL A 138 6.08 -10.78 -2.39
N ALA A 139 5.27 -10.61 -1.35
CA ALA A 139 5.49 -11.27 -0.07
C ALA A 139 5.50 -12.81 -0.21
N ILE A 140 4.55 -13.39 -0.95
CA ILE A 140 4.51 -14.85 -1.20
C ILE A 140 5.80 -15.31 -1.90
N ASN A 141 6.25 -14.59 -2.94
CA ASN A 141 7.46 -14.95 -3.68
C ASN A 141 8.72 -14.80 -2.82
N VAL A 142 8.84 -13.72 -2.04
CA VAL A 142 9.96 -13.51 -1.12
C VAL A 142 10.04 -14.63 -0.08
N ILE A 143 8.91 -15.04 0.49
CA ILE A 143 8.89 -16.17 1.43
C ILE A 143 9.30 -17.46 0.72
N GLY A 144 8.83 -17.71 -0.50
CA GLY A 144 9.25 -18.87 -1.29
C GLY A 144 10.77 -18.89 -1.55
N ILE A 145 11.37 -17.73 -1.84
CA ILE A 145 12.83 -17.61 -2.00
C ILE A 145 13.54 -17.89 -0.66
N ILE A 146 13.06 -17.29 0.43
CA ILE A 146 13.66 -17.49 1.76
C ILE A 146 13.55 -18.95 2.20
N ASP A 147 12.42 -19.61 1.95
CA ASP A 147 12.18 -21.02 2.27
C ASP A 147 13.13 -21.95 1.50
N ASN A 148 13.53 -21.58 0.27
CA ASN A 148 14.53 -22.30 -0.50
C ASN A 148 15.98 -22.02 -0.03
N LEU A 149 16.25 -20.83 0.52
CA LEU A 149 17.58 -20.42 0.97
C LEU A 149 17.90 -20.86 2.39
N VAL A 150 16.88 -20.93 3.25
CA VAL A 150 17.02 -21.18 4.68
C VAL A 150 16.24 -22.44 5.05
N ASP A 151 16.95 -23.51 5.39
CA ASP A 151 16.34 -24.69 6.01
C ASP A 151 15.96 -24.37 7.46
N PHE A 152 14.80 -23.75 7.64
CA PHE A 152 14.26 -23.38 8.94
C PHE A 152 14.13 -24.58 9.88
N GLY A 153 13.89 -25.77 9.34
CA GLY A 153 13.82 -27.00 10.12
C GLY A 153 15.14 -27.34 10.77
N ASN A 154 16.22 -27.30 9.98
CA ASN A 154 17.57 -27.53 10.49
C ASN A 154 18.04 -26.41 11.42
N LEU A 155 17.69 -25.15 11.14
CA LEU A 155 18.04 -24.01 11.99
C LEU A 155 17.41 -24.12 13.38
N VAL A 156 16.11 -24.42 13.47
CA VAL A 156 15.40 -24.47 14.75
C VAL A 156 15.72 -25.73 15.55
N THR A 157 15.95 -26.87 14.90
CA THR A 157 16.35 -28.11 15.60
C THR A 157 17.77 -28.01 16.19
N LYS A 158 18.68 -27.26 15.55
CA LYS A 158 20.02 -26.99 16.07
C LYS A 158 20.03 -26.03 17.26
N LEU A 159 19.06 -25.13 17.37
CA LEU A 159 19.01 -24.16 18.46
C LEU A 159 18.38 -24.80 19.72
N PRO A 160 18.99 -24.63 20.91
CA PRO A 160 18.40 -25.13 22.12
C PRO A 160 17.10 -24.38 22.44
N PHE A 161 16.13 -25.06 23.03
CA PHE A 161 14.78 -24.53 23.27
C PHE A 161 14.75 -23.23 24.07
N TYR A 162 15.63 -23.07 25.06
CA TYR A 162 15.71 -21.82 25.82
C TYR A 162 16.08 -20.63 24.92
N LEU A 163 16.92 -20.84 23.91
CA LEU A 163 17.36 -19.78 23.01
C LEU A 163 16.25 -19.42 22.01
N THR A 164 15.53 -20.40 21.48
CA THR A 164 14.38 -20.14 20.60
C THR A 164 13.23 -19.44 21.33
N SER A 165 12.91 -19.88 22.55
CA SER A 165 11.92 -19.21 23.40
C SER A 165 12.34 -17.78 23.78
N LEU A 166 13.62 -17.56 24.09
CA LEU A 166 14.17 -16.23 24.37
C LEU A 166 14.03 -15.31 23.15
N ILE A 167 14.37 -15.80 21.94
CA ILE A 167 14.22 -15.02 20.70
C ILE A 167 12.77 -14.59 20.49
N VAL A 168 11.80 -15.50 20.69
CA VAL A 168 10.36 -15.19 20.57
C VAL A 168 9.93 -14.13 21.59
N VAL A 169 10.33 -14.27 22.85
CA VAL A 169 9.99 -13.31 23.92
C VAL A 169 10.62 -11.94 23.64
N VAL A 170 11.90 -11.90 23.24
CA VAL A 170 12.60 -10.66 22.91
C VAL A 170 11.95 -9.97 21.71
N ALA A 171 11.59 -10.71 20.66
CA ALA A 171 10.92 -10.15 19.49
C ALA A 171 9.56 -9.53 19.85
N VAL A 172 8.75 -10.20 20.67
CA VAL A 172 7.45 -9.67 21.11
C VAL A 172 7.61 -8.48 22.07
N LEU A 173 8.58 -8.51 22.97
CA LEU A 173 8.91 -7.36 23.82
C LEU A 173 9.36 -6.16 22.98
N ALA A 174 10.16 -6.37 21.93
CA ALA A 174 10.56 -5.30 21.02
C ALA A 174 9.35 -4.68 20.32
N ILE A 175 8.40 -5.49 19.83
CA ILE A 175 7.13 -5.01 19.25
C ILE A 175 6.34 -4.18 20.27
N TYR A 176 6.20 -4.70 21.50
CA TYR A 176 5.53 -3.98 22.59
C TYR A 176 6.18 -2.61 22.88
N VAL A 177 7.52 -2.58 22.98
CA VAL A 177 8.28 -1.36 23.24
C VAL A 177 8.08 -0.35 22.11
N ILE A 178 8.16 -0.77 20.84
CA ILE A 178 7.93 0.10 19.69
C ILE A 178 6.53 0.72 19.74
N GLU A 179 5.49 -0.06 20.06
CA GLU A 179 4.13 0.47 20.15
C GLU A 179 3.93 1.42 21.34
N VAL A 180 4.55 1.13 22.50
CA VAL A 180 4.56 2.05 23.64
C VAL A 180 5.26 3.36 23.26
N LEU A 181 6.40 3.31 22.58
CA LEU A 181 7.11 4.49 22.09
C LEU A 181 6.28 5.30 21.08
N MET A 182 5.58 4.62 20.17
CA MET A 182 4.66 5.28 19.22
C MET A 182 3.47 5.95 19.91
N LYS A 183 2.91 5.33 20.96
CA LYS A 183 1.82 5.92 21.75
C LYS A 183 2.29 7.07 22.63
N LYS A 184 3.50 6.97 23.21
CA LYS A 184 4.11 8.03 24.01
C LYS A 184 4.22 9.33 23.21
N ARG A 185 4.51 9.24 21.91
CA ARG A 185 4.57 10.42 21.02
C ARG A 185 3.26 11.23 20.95
N LYS A 186 2.14 10.67 21.42
CA LYS A 186 0.80 11.28 21.38
C LYS A 186 0.22 11.63 22.75
N LEU A 187 0.82 11.16 23.84
CA LEU A 187 0.29 11.29 25.19
C LEU A 187 1.31 12.00 26.07
N GLU A 188 0.85 12.92 26.92
CA GLU A 188 1.73 13.76 27.74
C GLU A 188 2.40 12.99 28.89
N THR A 189 1.79 11.90 29.38
CA THR A 189 2.29 11.15 30.53
C THR A 189 2.54 9.67 30.26
N TRP A 190 3.64 9.14 30.79
CA TRP A 190 4.01 7.73 30.70
C TRP A 190 2.97 6.80 31.33
N SER A 191 2.35 7.21 32.45
CA SER A 191 1.32 6.43 33.14
C SER A 191 0.09 6.17 32.24
N GLN A 192 -0.37 7.20 31.52
CA GLN A 192 -1.47 7.05 30.55
C GLN A 192 -1.09 6.14 29.38
N THR A 193 0.15 6.23 28.90
CA THR A 193 0.66 5.38 27.81
C THR A 193 0.67 3.90 28.19
N VAL A 194 1.17 3.59 29.39
CA VAL A 194 1.22 2.22 29.93
C VAL A 194 -0.20 1.68 30.17
N LYS A 195 -1.10 2.49 30.74
CA LYS A 195 -2.49 2.09 30.94
C LYS A 195 -3.19 1.81 29.60
N ALA A 196 -2.93 2.62 28.58
CA ALA A 196 -3.45 2.45 27.22
C ALA A 196 -2.79 1.29 26.43
N SER A 197 -1.66 0.75 26.88
CA SER A 197 -1.00 -0.42 26.26
C SER A 197 -1.34 -1.74 26.96
N ARG A 198 -2.01 -1.74 28.11
CA ARG A 198 -2.29 -2.97 28.90
C ARG A 198 -3.09 -4.02 28.12
N ASN A 199 -4.17 -3.63 27.43
CA ASN A 199 -4.98 -4.57 26.63
C ASN A 199 -4.16 -5.21 25.50
N MET A 200 -3.19 -4.46 24.98
CA MET A 200 -2.30 -4.94 23.94
C MET A 200 -1.25 -5.91 24.49
N LEU A 201 -0.77 -5.68 25.72
CA LEU A 201 0.11 -6.62 26.40
C LEU A 201 -0.56 -7.99 26.60
N PHE A 202 -1.85 -8.02 26.95
CA PHE A 202 -2.61 -9.28 27.03
C PHE A 202 -2.75 -9.98 25.67
N ALA A 203 -2.96 -9.22 24.59
CA ALA A 203 -3.00 -9.77 23.24
C ALA A 203 -1.64 -10.35 22.83
N LEU A 204 -0.56 -9.61 23.08
CA LEU A 204 0.81 -10.06 22.79
C LEU A 204 1.21 -11.27 23.64
N SER A 205 0.84 -11.33 24.93
CA SER A 205 1.11 -12.50 25.75
C SER A 205 0.36 -13.74 25.25
N GLY A 206 -0.85 -13.57 24.73
CA GLY A 206 -1.59 -14.65 24.06
C GLY A 206 -0.86 -15.15 22.82
N ILE A 207 -0.34 -14.25 21.98
CA ILE A 207 0.46 -14.61 20.80
C ILE A 207 1.74 -15.35 21.22
N VAL A 208 2.45 -14.89 22.25
CA VAL A 208 3.65 -15.56 22.78
C VAL A 208 3.29 -16.96 23.27
N ALA A 209 2.21 -17.12 24.04
CA ALA A 209 1.78 -18.42 24.54
C ALA A 209 1.48 -19.39 23.38
N VAL A 210 0.76 -18.94 22.36
CA VAL A 210 0.46 -19.76 21.17
C VAL A 210 1.75 -20.13 20.41
N LEU A 211 2.68 -19.19 20.23
CA LEU A 211 3.97 -19.46 19.57
C LEU A 211 4.85 -20.44 20.37
N LEU A 212 4.87 -20.32 21.70
CA LEU A 212 5.61 -21.22 22.57
C LEU A 212 4.99 -22.63 22.60
N ILE A 213 3.67 -22.73 22.62
CA ILE A 213 2.98 -24.02 22.50
C ILE A 213 3.27 -24.64 21.13
N ALA A 214 3.20 -23.86 20.05
CA ALA A 214 3.48 -24.34 18.71
C ALA A 214 4.94 -24.84 18.56
N THR A 215 5.92 -24.13 19.12
CA THR A 215 7.32 -24.58 19.11
C THR A 215 7.53 -25.82 19.99
N LEU A 216 6.84 -25.91 21.13
CA LEU A 216 6.87 -27.11 21.97
C LEU A 216 6.30 -28.33 21.23
N LEU A 217 5.11 -28.20 20.61
CA LEU A 217 4.48 -29.26 19.83
C LEU A 217 5.34 -29.72 18.65
N ALA A 218 6.00 -28.77 17.99
CA ALA A 218 6.91 -29.07 16.90
C ALA A 218 8.16 -29.82 17.36
N ARG A 219 8.66 -29.52 18.58
CA ARG A 219 9.80 -30.22 19.17
C ARG A 219 9.46 -31.63 19.66
N LEU A 220 8.19 -31.85 20.01
CA LEU A 220 7.65 -33.18 20.34
C LEU A 220 7.32 -34.02 19.08
N GLU A 221 7.72 -33.56 17.89
CA GLU A 221 7.47 -34.21 16.59
C GLU A 221 5.99 -34.44 16.26
N MET A 222 5.06 -33.87 17.04
CA MET A 222 3.62 -33.99 16.78
C MET A 222 3.19 -33.19 15.54
N ILE A 223 3.94 -32.13 15.21
CA ILE A 223 3.69 -31.29 14.04
C ILE A 223 5.04 -31.05 13.35
N PRO A 224 5.17 -31.30 12.04
CA PRO A 224 6.38 -30.95 11.31
C PRO A 224 6.59 -29.43 11.35
N LEU A 225 7.67 -29.01 11.99
CA LEU A 225 7.98 -27.59 12.21
C LEU A 225 7.98 -26.80 10.90
N ASN A 226 8.48 -27.40 9.81
CA ASN A 226 8.52 -26.78 8.50
C ASN A 226 7.11 -26.41 8.00
N SER A 227 6.13 -27.27 8.22
CA SER A 227 4.73 -26.98 7.85
C SER A 227 4.14 -25.86 8.70
N LEU A 228 4.49 -25.78 9.98
CA LEU A 228 4.02 -24.72 10.87
C LEU A 228 4.64 -23.36 10.50
N ILE A 229 5.95 -23.29 10.32
CA ILE A 229 6.65 -22.06 9.91
C ILE A 229 6.14 -21.61 8.54
N ARG A 230 6.05 -22.52 7.58
CA ARG A 230 5.54 -22.22 6.23
C ARG A 230 4.08 -21.75 6.28
N GLY A 231 3.23 -22.39 7.09
CA GLY A 231 1.84 -21.99 7.27
C GLY A 231 1.69 -20.61 7.92
N VAL A 232 2.43 -20.34 9.00
CA VAL A 232 2.36 -19.05 9.72
C VAL A 232 3.00 -17.93 8.92
N ALA A 233 4.24 -18.11 8.44
CA ALA A 233 4.93 -17.10 7.63
C ALA A 233 4.16 -16.84 6.32
N GLY A 234 3.71 -17.91 5.67
CA GLY A 234 2.91 -17.87 4.44
C GLY A 234 1.57 -17.16 4.55
N LEU A 235 1.00 -17.11 5.74
CA LEU A 235 -0.26 -16.41 5.99
C LEU A 235 0.02 -15.00 6.52
N VAL A 236 0.75 -14.88 7.62
CA VAL A 236 0.92 -13.61 8.35
C VAL A 236 1.65 -12.57 7.52
N LEU A 237 2.75 -12.94 6.85
CA LEU A 237 3.59 -11.98 6.17
C LEU A 237 2.90 -11.45 4.89
N PRO A 238 2.29 -12.27 4.02
CA PRO A 238 1.52 -11.76 2.89
C PRO A 238 0.29 -10.96 3.29
N TYR A 239 -0.45 -11.37 4.33
CA TYR A 239 -1.57 -10.58 4.85
C TYR A 239 -1.09 -9.23 5.40
N GLY A 240 0.00 -9.24 6.17
CA GLY A 240 0.59 -8.02 6.72
C GLY A 240 1.01 -7.06 5.61
N VAL A 241 1.86 -7.51 4.69
CA VAL A 241 2.34 -6.67 3.58
C VAL A 241 1.19 -6.23 2.68
N GLY A 242 0.29 -7.14 2.31
CA GLY A 242 -0.87 -6.86 1.47
C GLY A 242 -1.88 -5.90 2.09
N LEU A 243 -1.91 -5.76 3.41
CA LEU A 243 -2.80 -4.83 4.12
C LEU A 243 -2.10 -3.50 4.43
N PHE A 244 -0.87 -3.54 4.95
CA PHE A 244 -0.14 -2.35 5.37
C PHE A 244 0.36 -1.53 4.19
N LEU A 245 0.85 -2.16 3.12
CA LEU A 245 1.38 -1.48 1.95
C LEU A 245 0.34 -0.53 1.31
N PRO A 246 -0.89 -0.98 0.95
CA PRO A 246 -1.87 -0.08 0.35
C PRO A 246 -2.35 1.03 1.30
N LEU A 247 -2.51 0.73 2.59
CA LEU A 247 -2.95 1.71 3.57
C LEU A 247 -1.89 2.79 3.82
N SER A 248 -0.62 2.43 3.76
CA SER A 248 0.49 3.38 3.93
C SER A 248 0.36 4.58 2.99
N PHE A 249 -0.18 4.38 1.79
CA PHE A 249 -0.38 5.43 0.79
C PHE A 249 -1.27 6.57 1.30
N GLY A 250 -2.45 6.25 1.85
CA GLY A 250 -3.35 7.29 2.35
C GLY A 250 -2.89 7.92 3.67
N TYR A 251 -2.13 7.18 4.49
CA TYR A 251 -1.45 7.75 5.65
C TYR A 251 -0.32 8.70 5.25
N LEU A 252 0.48 8.35 4.25
CA LEU A 252 1.57 9.19 3.74
C LEU A 252 1.03 10.49 3.15
N LEU A 253 -0.06 10.42 2.38
CA LEU A 253 -0.75 11.60 1.87
C LEU A 253 -1.31 12.49 2.99
N ALA A 254 -1.90 11.89 4.03
CA ALA A 254 -2.43 12.64 5.17
C ALA A 254 -1.33 13.27 6.03
N ALA A 255 -0.23 12.55 6.26
CA ALA A 255 0.89 13.02 7.07
C ALA A 255 1.67 14.14 6.37
N ASN A 256 1.75 14.12 5.04
CA ASN A 256 2.58 15.04 4.27
C ASN A 256 1.76 15.97 3.39
N LYS A 257 0.80 16.71 3.96
CA LYS A 257 0.05 17.77 3.24
C LYS A 257 0.95 18.87 2.65
N ASN A 258 2.18 19.02 3.15
CA ASN A 258 3.09 20.10 2.77
C ASN A 258 4.26 19.66 1.87
N ARG A 259 4.41 18.36 1.56
CA ARG A 259 5.58 17.84 0.82
C ARG A 259 5.17 16.78 -0.21
N PRO A 260 5.78 16.76 -1.42
CA PRO A 260 5.45 15.82 -2.49
C PRO A 260 6.00 14.39 -2.25
N VAL A 261 5.92 13.88 -1.01
CA VAL A 261 6.60 12.65 -0.58
C VAL A 261 6.26 11.45 -1.45
N MET A 262 5.02 11.34 -1.92
CA MET A 262 4.61 10.22 -2.77
C MET A 262 5.33 10.23 -4.12
N GLY A 263 5.37 11.38 -4.79
CA GLY A 263 6.08 11.51 -6.06
C GLY A 263 7.58 11.26 -5.87
N SER A 264 8.15 11.75 -4.76
CA SER A 264 9.54 11.50 -4.39
C SER A 264 9.82 10.01 -4.14
N VAL A 265 8.95 9.27 -3.45
CA VAL A 265 9.12 7.83 -3.20
C VAL A 265 9.06 7.03 -4.51
N PHE A 266 8.09 7.31 -5.39
CA PHE A 266 8.01 6.64 -6.69
C PHE A 266 9.23 6.92 -7.55
N SER A 267 9.68 8.17 -7.60
CA SER A 267 10.88 8.56 -8.33
C SER A 267 12.15 7.96 -7.71
N LEU A 268 12.22 7.85 -6.37
CA LEU A 268 13.35 7.22 -5.67
C LEU A 268 13.45 5.73 -6.03
N ILE A 269 12.33 5.01 -6.02
CA ILE A 269 12.28 3.59 -6.40
C ILE A 269 12.63 3.45 -7.88
N GLY A 270 12.05 4.30 -8.75
CA GLY A 270 12.35 4.30 -10.19
C GLY A 270 13.83 4.56 -10.48
N GLY A 271 14.41 5.61 -9.88
CA GLY A 271 15.83 5.93 -9.99
C GLY A 271 16.74 4.86 -9.40
N GLY A 272 16.33 4.23 -8.29
CA GLY A 272 17.04 3.11 -7.68
C GLY A 272 17.07 1.86 -8.58
N LEU A 273 15.97 1.55 -9.27
CA LEU A 273 15.93 0.48 -10.26
C LEU A 273 16.82 0.78 -11.47
N VAL A 274 16.76 2.00 -12.01
CA VAL A 274 17.63 2.44 -13.11
C VAL A 274 19.11 2.34 -12.70
N LEU A 275 19.43 2.78 -11.49
CA LEU A 275 20.79 2.71 -10.93
C LEU A 275 21.26 1.26 -10.75
N LEU A 276 20.42 0.38 -10.21
CA LEU A 276 20.73 -1.04 -9.99
C LEU A 276 21.05 -1.74 -11.31
N VAL A 277 20.28 -1.46 -12.37
CA VAL A 277 20.57 -1.99 -13.70
C VAL A 277 21.88 -1.43 -14.25
N GLY A 278 22.10 -0.12 -14.11
CA GLY A 278 23.37 0.50 -14.47
C GLY A 278 24.57 -0.18 -13.80
N ILE A 279 24.45 -0.54 -12.53
CA ILE A 279 25.48 -1.28 -11.77
C ILE A 279 25.64 -2.71 -12.30
N SER A 280 24.55 -3.44 -12.55
CA SER A 280 24.60 -4.82 -13.05
C SER A 280 25.26 -4.94 -14.41
N VAL A 281 25.10 -3.92 -15.26
CA VAL A 281 25.74 -3.89 -16.59
C VAL A 281 27.19 -3.40 -16.50
N ALA A 282 27.58 -2.64 -15.46
CA ALA A 282 28.90 -2.01 -15.31
C ALA A 282 30.12 -2.94 -15.52
N PRO A 283 30.15 -4.20 -15.06
CA PRO A 283 31.30 -5.09 -15.29
C PRO A 283 31.54 -5.40 -16.77
N MET A 284 30.49 -5.45 -17.60
CA MET A 284 30.63 -5.61 -19.05
C MET A 284 31.20 -4.34 -19.73
N LEU A 285 31.24 -3.21 -19.01
CA LEU A 285 31.55 -1.88 -19.54
C LEU A 285 33.00 -1.44 -19.38
N LEU A 286 33.83 -2.20 -18.67
CA LEU A 286 35.25 -1.90 -18.54
C LEU A 286 36.06 -2.25 -19.80
N LEU A 287 35.40 -2.67 -20.89
CA LEU A 287 36.00 -2.82 -22.21
C LEU A 287 36.19 -1.45 -22.89
N PRO A 288 37.38 -1.14 -23.43
CA PRO A 288 37.64 0.14 -24.08
C PRO A 288 36.74 0.34 -25.31
N GLY A 289 35.99 1.45 -25.35
CA GLY A 289 35.14 1.85 -26.48
C GLY A 289 33.65 2.04 -26.19
N SER A 290 33.16 1.71 -24.99
CA SER A 290 31.71 1.71 -24.67
C SER A 290 31.23 2.93 -23.86
N GLY A 291 31.48 4.14 -24.37
CA GLY A 291 31.16 5.40 -23.66
C GLY A 291 29.66 5.62 -23.36
N LEU A 292 28.75 5.02 -24.12
CA LEU A 292 27.31 5.24 -23.99
C LEU A 292 26.67 4.59 -22.76
N MET A 293 27.30 3.57 -22.17
CA MET A 293 26.64 2.72 -21.18
C MET A 293 26.80 3.20 -19.72
N TRP A 294 27.63 4.22 -19.46
CA TRP A 294 27.68 4.92 -18.16
C TRP A 294 26.44 5.77 -17.88
N ALA A 295 25.64 6.04 -18.92
CA ALA A 295 24.44 6.87 -18.83
C ALA A 295 23.44 6.33 -17.81
N GLY A 296 23.22 5.01 -17.73
CA GLY A 296 22.29 4.41 -16.77
C GLY A 296 22.67 4.68 -15.31
N LEU A 297 23.96 4.58 -14.97
CA LEU A 297 24.46 4.82 -13.63
C LEU A 297 24.33 6.30 -13.24
N ILE A 298 24.76 7.21 -14.13
CA ILE A 298 24.71 8.65 -13.90
C ILE A 298 23.25 9.12 -13.81
N ILE A 299 22.39 8.74 -14.77
CA ILE A 299 20.98 9.13 -14.80
C ILE A 299 20.25 8.58 -13.57
N GLY A 300 20.46 7.31 -13.21
CA GLY A 300 19.87 6.72 -12.00
C GLY A 300 20.28 7.47 -10.73
N MET A 301 21.56 7.84 -10.61
CA MET A 301 22.07 8.63 -9.49
C MET A 301 21.41 10.02 -9.43
N PHE A 302 21.32 10.72 -10.56
CA PHE A 302 20.62 12.01 -10.65
C PHE A 302 19.14 11.89 -10.24
N MET A 303 18.43 10.86 -10.71
CA MET A 303 17.04 10.63 -10.31
C MET A 303 16.91 10.42 -8.80
N VAL A 304 17.78 9.61 -8.19
CA VAL A 304 17.79 9.40 -6.73
C VAL A 304 18.06 10.70 -5.98
N MET A 305 19.06 11.48 -6.41
CA MET A 305 19.39 12.77 -5.80
C MET A 305 18.23 13.77 -5.90
N LEU A 306 17.62 13.92 -7.08
CA LEU A 306 16.47 14.81 -7.30
C LEU A 306 15.24 14.36 -6.49
N SER A 307 15.04 13.05 -6.33
CA SER A 307 13.96 12.48 -5.51
C SER A 307 14.14 12.86 -4.04
N ILE A 308 15.34 12.71 -3.50
CA ILE A 308 15.67 13.14 -2.13
C ILE A 308 15.53 14.66 -1.99
N PHE A 309 16.04 15.41 -2.97
CA PHE A 309 15.99 16.88 -2.97
C PHE A 309 14.56 17.41 -2.96
N SER A 310 13.64 16.79 -3.70
CA SER A 310 12.21 17.13 -3.69
C SER A 310 11.53 16.91 -2.33
N MET A 311 12.06 16.01 -1.48
CA MET A 311 11.57 15.83 -0.11
C MET A 311 12.09 16.91 0.85
N VAL A 312 13.31 17.42 0.62
CA VAL A 312 13.97 18.42 1.46
C VAL A 312 13.49 19.83 1.12
N LYS A 313 13.40 20.17 -0.17
CA LYS A 313 13.01 21.50 -0.67
C LYS A 313 11.76 21.43 -1.56
N PRO A 314 10.55 21.34 -0.96
CA PRO A 314 9.30 21.25 -1.73
C PRO A 314 9.01 22.49 -2.58
N GLU A 315 9.63 23.64 -2.28
CA GLU A 315 9.52 24.86 -3.08
C GLU A 315 10.02 24.66 -4.53
N THR A 316 10.98 23.74 -4.73
CA THR A 316 11.54 23.41 -6.04
C THR A 316 10.84 22.23 -6.73
N HIS A 317 9.63 21.85 -6.31
CA HIS A 317 8.92 20.68 -6.82
C HIS A 317 8.73 20.72 -8.34
N LEU A 318 8.37 21.86 -8.93
CA LEU A 318 8.13 21.95 -10.38
C LEU A 318 9.42 21.68 -11.17
N PHE A 319 10.53 22.32 -10.78
CA PHE A 319 11.83 22.10 -11.40
C PHE A 319 12.30 20.65 -11.23
N THR A 320 12.29 20.15 -9.98
CA THR A 320 12.75 18.77 -9.68
C THR A 320 11.91 17.71 -10.36
N GLY A 321 10.59 17.87 -10.40
CA GLY A 321 9.66 16.98 -11.10
C GLY A 321 9.92 16.95 -12.60
N CYS A 322 10.07 18.12 -13.25
CA CYS A 322 10.43 18.20 -14.67
C CYS A 322 11.79 17.57 -14.97
N SER A 323 12.81 17.82 -14.14
CA SER A 323 14.12 17.20 -14.29
C SER A 323 14.05 15.68 -14.18
N ILE A 324 13.28 15.14 -13.21
CA ILE A 324 13.05 13.70 -13.07
C ILE A 324 12.38 13.13 -14.32
N ILE A 325 11.38 13.81 -14.90
CA ILE A 325 10.71 13.37 -16.13
C ILE A 325 11.72 13.29 -17.28
N ILE A 326 12.55 14.32 -17.47
CA ILE A 326 13.59 14.35 -18.51
C ILE A 326 14.59 13.21 -18.30
N CYS A 327 15.10 13.04 -17.08
CA CYS A 327 16.00 11.92 -16.74
C CYS A 327 15.35 10.56 -16.98
N SER A 328 14.06 10.40 -16.67
CA SER A 328 13.31 9.18 -16.90
C SER A 328 13.20 8.85 -18.39
N ILE A 329 12.98 9.86 -19.25
CA ILE A 329 12.96 9.70 -20.71
C ILE A 329 14.36 9.33 -21.22
N LEU A 330 15.41 10.03 -20.77
CA LEU A 330 16.80 9.74 -21.14
C LEU A 330 17.24 8.33 -20.70
N SER A 331 16.70 7.82 -19.60
CA SER A 331 17.02 6.48 -19.11
C SER A 331 16.66 5.37 -20.11
N PHE A 332 15.63 5.56 -20.94
CA PHE A 332 15.26 4.59 -21.98
C PHE A 332 16.33 4.46 -23.07
N ILE A 333 17.01 5.56 -23.38
CA ILE A 333 18.07 5.62 -24.40
C ILE A 333 19.40 5.12 -23.81
N GLY A 334 19.74 5.58 -22.60
CA GLY A 334 21.07 5.38 -22.01
C GLY A 334 21.29 4.05 -21.28
N ALA A 335 20.24 3.42 -20.75
CA ALA A 335 20.36 2.20 -19.95
C ALA A 335 20.09 0.90 -20.73
N ALA A 336 20.22 0.93 -22.07
CA ALA A 336 19.97 -0.21 -22.96
C ALA A 336 18.61 -0.88 -22.70
N GLY A 337 17.53 -0.09 -22.65
CA GLY A 337 16.17 -0.59 -22.37
C GLY A 337 15.96 -1.17 -20.96
N GLY A 338 16.95 -1.01 -20.08
CA GLY A 338 17.21 -1.88 -18.94
C GLY A 338 16.21 -1.87 -17.79
N LEU A 339 15.22 -0.98 -17.73
CA LEU A 339 13.98 -1.27 -17.03
C LEU A 339 12.93 -0.25 -17.40
N VAL A 340 12.09 -0.60 -18.39
CA VAL A 340 10.87 0.13 -18.74
C VAL A 340 10.08 0.49 -17.49
N VAL A 341 10.06 -0.41 -16.50
CA VAL A 341 9.42 -0.19 -15.20
C VAL A 341 10.09 0.94 -14.39
N GLY A 342 11.42 1.01 -14.34
CA GLY A 342 12.14 2.06 -13.60
C GLY A 342 11.91 3.45 -14.20
N GLY A 343 12.01 3.56 -15.53
CA GLY A 343 11.70 4.80 -16.25
C GLY A 343 10.23 5.22 -16.11
N LEU A 344 9.29 4.28 -16.19
CA LEU A 344 7.86 4.57 -15.98
C LEU A 344 7.56 5.01 -14.54
N LEU A 345 8.14 4.36 -13.53
CA LEU A 345 8.01 4.81 -12.13
C LEU A 345 8.60 6.20 -11.92
N GLY A 346 9.75 6.49 -12.55
CA GLY A 346 10.35 7.82 -12.55
C GLY A 346 9.43 8.87 -13.16
N LEU A 347 8.78 8.57 -14.29
CA LEU A 347 7.85 9.48 -14.97
C LEU A 347 6.58 9.73 -14.12
N ILE A 348 6.00 8.68 -13.53
CA ILE A 348 4.86 8.80 -12.60
C ILE A 348 5.26 9.60 -11.36
N GLY A 349 6.43 9.31 -10.78
CA GLY A 349 6.96 10.05 -9.63
C GLY A 349 7.20 11.52 -9.94
N GLY A 350 7.86 11.81 -11.06
CA GLY A 350 8.17 13.17 -11.52
C GLY A 350 6.91 13.97 -11.82
N THR A 351 5.89 13.38 -12.45
CA THR A 351 4.60 14.04 -12.67
C THR A 351 3.85 14.33 -11.37
N PHE A 352 3.91 13.43 -10.38
CA PHE A 352 3.34 13.69 -9.05
C PHE A 352 4.08 14.80 -8.31
N ILE A 353 5.41 14.90 -8.44
CA ILE A 353 6.17 16.01 -7.86
C ILE A 353 5.83 17.31 -8.59
N ALA A 354 5.78 17.31 -9.93
CA ALA A 354 5.52 18.50 -10.73
C ALA A 354 4.09 19.04 -10.56
N ALA A 355 3.10 18.16 -10.41
CA ALA A 355 1.70 18.52 -10.21
C ALA A 355 1.36 18.85 -8.73
N TRP A 356 2.36 18.85 -7.84
CA TRP A 356 2.13 19.10 -6.42
C TRP A 356 1.93 20.59 -6.13
N ASP A 357 0.68 20.99 -5.85
CA ASP A 357 0.35 22.41 -5.62
C ASP A 357 0.47 22.87 -4.14
N GLY A 358 0.76 21.95 -3.21
CA GLY A 358 0.96 22.28 -1.79
C GLY A 358 -0.18 23.11 -1.14
N VAL A 359 0.07 23.64 0.06
CA VAL A 359 -0.88 24.49 0.81
C VAL A 359 -0.59 26.00 0.64
N LEU A 360 0.50 26.35 -0.06
CA LEU A 360 0.91 27.74 -0.29
C LEU A 360 -0.08 28.56 -1.13
N SER A 361 -0.97 27.91 -1.89
CA SER A 361 -1.98 28.58 -2.72
C SER A 361 -3.12 29.22 -1.89
N LYS A 362 -3.28 28.86 -0.60
CA LYS A 362 -4.42 29.33 0.20
C LYS A 362 -4.28 30.74 0.78
N THR A 363 -3.07 31.30 0.81
CA THR A 363 -2.81 32.65 1.36
C THR A 363 -2.79 33.76 0.32
N ASN A 364 -2.63 33.44 -0.98
CA ASN A 364 -2.51 34.48 -2.03
C ASN A 364 -3.80 34.75 -2.80
N PHE A 365 -4.87 33.99 -2.56
CA PHE A 365 -6.16 34.19 -3.24
C PHE A 365 -7.14 35.12 -2.51
N HIS A 366 -6.70 35.79 -1.44
CA HIS A 366 -7.60 36.61 -0.61
C HIS A 366 -7.38 38.12 -0.62
N ASP A 367 -6.44 38.66 -1.41
CA ASP A 367 -6.14 40.10 -1.41
C ASP A 367 -6.18 40.80 -2.77
N HIS A 368 -6.64 40.15 -3.83
CA HIS A 368 -7.13 40.91 -4.99
C HIS A 368 -8.58 41.34 -4.73
N ASP A 369 -8.70 42.45 -4.01
CA ASP A 369 -9.62 43.53 -4.34
C ASP A 369 -10.93 43.08 -4.99
N ILE A 370 -11.82 42.43 -4.23
CA ILE A 370 -13.23 42.73 -4.43
C ILE A 370 -13.36 44.14 -3.84
N PRO A 371 -13.48 45.21 -4.66
CA PRO A 371 -13.77 46.52 -4.12
C PRO A 371 -15.00 46.35 -3.24
N LYS A 372 -14.88 46.72 -1.96
CA LYS A 372 -16.02 46.80 -1.05
C LYS A 372 -17.08 47.63 -1.75
N GLY A 373 -18.08 46.96 -2.31
CA GLY A 373 -19.26 47.60 -2.84
C GLY A 373 -19.83 48.45 -1.71
N SER A 374 -20.04 49.72 -1.98
CA SER A 374 -20.49 50.81 -1.11
C SER A 374 -21.86 50.55 -0.48
N LYS A 375 -21.99 49.50 0.34
CA LYS A 375 -23.18 49.16 1.12
C LYS A 375 -23.11 49.65 2.56
N ASP A 376 -22.29 50.65 2.83
CA ASP A 376 -22.50 51.57 3.94
C ASP A 376 -23.55 52.61 3.52
N ILE A 377 -24.79 52.16 3.29
CA ILE A 377 -25.95 53.05 3.41
C ILE A 377 -26.36 52.94 4.88
N PRO A 378 -26.15 53.98 5.71
CA PRO A 378 -26.64 53.95 7.07
C PRO A 378 -28.16 53.79 7.02
N SER A 379 -28.67 52.72 7.65
CA SER A 379 -30.10 52.56 7.89
C SER A 379 -30.55 53.69 8.82
N VAL A 380 -31.15 54.72 8.25
CA VAL A 380 -31.84 55.78 9.00
C VAL A 380 -32.96 55.11 9.78
N ASN A 381 -32.80 55.05 11.10
CA ASN A 381 -33.82 54.57 12.01
C ASN A 381 -34.92 55.65 12.13
N SER A 382 -35.93 55.58 11.26
CA SER A 382 -37.13 56.42 11.34
C SER A 382 -38.08 55.87 12.39
N ASN A 383 -37.84 56.15 13.66
CA ASN A 383 -38.80 55.86 14.74
C ASN A 383 -38.67 56.88 15.88
N THR A 384 -39.14 58.11 15.69
CA THR A 384 -39.70 58.93 16.79
C THR A 384 -40.58 60.07 16.25
N ILE A 385 -41.80 59.74 15.83
CA ILE A 385 -42.94 60.67 15.89
C ILE A 385 -44.10 59.86 16.45
N ILE A 386 -44.78 60.44 17.44
CA ILE A 386 -45.98 60.07 18.22
C ILE A 386 -45.54 60.28 19.68
N GLY A 387 -46.09 61.19 20.47
CA GLY A 387 -47.26 62.06 20.38
C GLY A 387 -47.48 62.59 21.79
#